data_AF-A0A444XMH5-F1
#
_entry.id   AF-A0A444XMH5-F1
#
_cell.length_a   1.000
_cell.length_b   1.000
_cell.length_c   1.000
_cell.angle_alpha   90.00
_cell.angle_beta   90.00
_cell.angle_gamma   90.00
#
_symmetry.space_group_name_H-M   'P 1'
#
loop_
_entity.id
_entity.type
_entity.pdbx_description
1 polymer ?
#
loop_
_entity_poly.entity_id
_entity_poly.type
_entity_poly.pdbx_seq_one_letter_code
_entity_poly.pdbx_strand_id
1 'polypeptide(L)'
;MVYNECVKQIFHFNEDSEGTIKKNILKSMGKSWKEGRLRLYGDFYELTFTMEQNIEQHPSGIDREHWRWFLEYHAKAETKVL
;
A
#
# COMPACT_ATOMS: atom_id res chain seq x y z
N MET A 1 -4.24 14.72 -12.14
CA MET A 1 -5.63 14.29 -11.89
C MET A 1 -5.83 13.86 -10.43
N VAL A 2 -5.23 12.75 -9.97
CA VAL A 2 -5.47 12.14 -8.63
C VAL A 2 -5.49 13.11 -7.43
N TYR A 3 -4.57 14.07 -7.36
CA TYR A 3 -4.52 14.97 -6.20
C TYR A 3 -5.75 15.89 -6.09
N ASN A 4 -6.16 16.55 -7.16
CA ASN A 4 -7.28 17.49 -7.11
C ASN A 4 -8.64 16.79 -7.03
N GLU A 5 -8.75 15.61 -7.66
CA GLU A 5 -10.00 14.85 -7.73
C GLU A 5 -10.27 14.03 -6.47
N CYS A 6 -9.23 13.46 -5.85
CA CYS A 6 -9.39 12.56 -4.70
C CYS A 6 -8.85 13.17 -3.40
N VAL A 7 -7.62 13.69 -3.42
CA VAL A 7 -6.94 14.09 -2.18
C VAL A 7 -7.46 15.42 -1.65
N LYS A 8 -7.62 16.42 -2.52
CA LYS A 8 -8.09 17.76 -2.12
C LYS A 8 -9.52 17.77 -1.60
N GLN A 9 -10.37 16.82 -2.03
CA GLN A 9 -11.74 16.70 -1.52
C GLN A 9 -11.78 16.16 -0.07
N ILE A 10 -10.77 15.39 0.33
CA ILE A 10 -10.70 14.77 1.66
C ILE A 10 -10.02 15.71 2.67
N PHE A 11 -8.98 16.43 2.23
CA PHE A 11 -8.22 17.33 3.08
C PHE A 11 -8.60 18.80 2.82
N HIS A 12 -9.27 19.43 3.78
CA HIS A 12 -9.57 20.86 3.73
C HIS A 12 -8.38 21.68 4.30
N PHE A 13 -7.65 22.38 3.43
CA PHE A 13 -6.54 23.27 3.80
C PHE A 13 -6.47 24.46 2.82
N ASN A 14 -5.91 25.58 3.29
CA ASN A 14 -5.61 26.73 2.42
C ASN A 14 -4.39 26.40 1.55
N GLU A 15 -4.50 26.63 0.24
CA GLU A 15 -3.33 26.46 -0.64
C GLU A 15 -2.24 27.44 -0.27
N ASP A 16 -1.02 26.93 -0.11
CA ASP A 16 0.17 27.74 0.06
C ASP A 16 0.84 27.97 -1.29
N SER A 17 1.37 29.17 -1.51
CA SER A 17 2.00 29.56 -2.77
C SER A 17 3.21 28.69 -3.15
N GLU A 18 3.83 28.03 -2.17
CA GLU A 18 4.99 27.15 -2.35
C GLU A 18 4.61 25.66 -2.56
N GLY A 19 3.33 25.32 -2.39
CA GLY A 19 2.81 23.95 -2.48
C GLY A 19 3.39 22.99 -1.43
N THR A 20 3.92 23.51 -0.33
CA THR A 20 4.48 22.78 0.80
C THR A 20 3.43 21.92 1.48
N ILE A 21 2.20 22.40 1.65
CA ILE A 21 1.12 21.63 2.30
C ILE A 21 0.79 20.40 1.46
N LYS A 22 0.64 20.58 0.14
CA LYS A 22 0.44 19.48 -0.81
C LYS A 22 1.56 18.45 -0.75
N LYS A 23 2.82 18.90 -0.77
CA LYS A 23 4.00 18.02 -0.68
C LYS A 23 4.00 17.21 0.62
N ASN A 24 3.68 17.85 1.74
CA ASN A 24 3.63 17.20 3.05
C ASN A 24 2.51 16.15 3.15
N ILE A 25 1.30 16.46 2.65
CA ILE A 25 0.19 15.49 2.60
C ILE A 25 0.59 14.26 1.79
N LEU A 26 1.10 14.46 0.57
CA LEU A 26 1.52 13.36 -0.29
C LEU A 26 2.63 12.52 0.34
N LYS A 27 3.61 13.17 0.99
CA LYS A 27 4.70 12.48 1.70
C LYS A 27 4.18 11.64 2.85
N SER A 28 3.28 12.19 3.67
CA SER A 28 2.66 11.48 4.80
C SER A 28 1.80 10.31 4.34
N MET A 29 0.97 10.49 3.32
CA MET A 29 0.17 9.41 2.72
C MET A 29 1.06 8.29 2.18
N GLY A 30 2.13 8.65 1.45
CA GLY A 30 3.10 7.68 0.95
C GLY A 30 3.78 6.89 2.07
N LYS A 31 4.11 7.56 3.19
CA LYS A 31 4.66 6.92 4.39
C LYS A 31 3.66 5.95 5.02
N SER A 32 2.43 6.40 5.29
CA SER A 32 1.38 5.55 5.87
C SER A 32 1.04 4.35 4.97
N TRP A 33 1.00 4.54 3.65
CA TRP A 33 0.82 3.46 2.69
C TRP A 33 1.96 2.43 2.77
N LYS A 34 3.20 2.90 2.76
CA LYS A 34 4.38 2.03 2.85
C LYS A 34 4.40 1.22 4.16
N GLU A 35 4.12 1.87 5.28
CA GLU A 35 4.11 1.24 6.61
C GLU A 35 2.96 0.25 6.75
N GLY A 36 1.75 0.65 6.33
CA GLY A 36 0.58 -0.23 6.36
C GLY A 36 0.77 -1.46 5.50
N ARG A 37 1.32 -1.30 4.28
CA ARG A 37 1.63 -2.41 3.40
C ARG A 37 2.66 -3.38 3.99
N LEU A 38 3.71 -2.86 4.62
CA LEU A 38 4.76 -3.69 5.23
C LEU A 38 4.21 -4.49 6.41
N ARG A 39 3.39 -3.87 7.27
CA ARG A 39 2.71 -4.55 8.37
C ARG A 39 1.77 -5.63 7.85
N LEU A 40 0.95 -5.32 6.85
CA LEU A 40 0.04 -6.28 6.24
C LEU A 40 0.77 -7.52 5.71
N TYR A 41 1.94 -7.33 5.08
CA TYR A 41 2.76 -8.47 4.66
C TYR A 41 3.32 -9.24 5.86
N GLY A 42 3.92 -8.56 6.84
CA GLY A 42 4.49 -9.23 8.02
C GLY A 42 3.48 -9.95 8.91
N ASP A 43 2.25 -9.46 9.00
CA ASP A 43 1.21 -10.03 9.86
C ASP A 43 0.48 -11.23 9.22
N PHE A 44 0.51 -11.37 7.89
CA PHE A 44 -0.30 -12.35 7.15
C PHE A 44 0.48 -13.22 6.15
N TYR A 45 1.78 -12.96 5.94
CA TYR A 45 2.63 -13.81 5.10
C TYR A 45 3.48 -14.74 5.95
N GLU A 46 3.36 -16.03 5.68
CA GLU A 46 4.09 -17.08 6.36
C GLU A 46 5.12 -17.73 5.42
N LEU A 47 6.40 -17.62 5.78
CA LEU A 47 7.52 -18.17 5.01
C LEU A 47 7.47 -19.69 4.85
N THR A 48 6.83 -20.39 5.79
CA THR A 48 6.70 -21.85 5.76
C THR A 48 5.55 -22.33 4.90
N PHE A 49 4.66 -21.43 4.47
CA PHE A 49 3.51 -21.76 3.63
C PHE A 49 3.85 -21.67 2.15
N THR A 50 3.18 -22.53 1.37
CA THR A 50 3.17 -22.40 -0.08
C THR A 50 2.47 -21.10 -0.49
N MET A 51 2.71 -20.66 -1.73
CA MET A 51 2.04 -19.47 -2.27
C MET A 51 0.50 -19.59 -2.18
N GLU A 52 -0.06 -20.75 -2.52
CA GLU A 52 -1.51 -20.97 -2.46
C GLU A 52 -2.05 -20.90 -1.03
N GLN A 53 -1.34 -21.46 -0.05
CA GLN A 53 -1.72 -21.35 1.36
C GLN A 53 -1.71 -19.91 1.86
N ASN A 54 -0.69 -19.12 1.48
CA ASN A 54 -0.63 -17.70 1.79
C ASN A 54 -1.76 -16.90 1.10
N ILE A 55 -2.20 -17.32 -0.09
CA ILE A 55 -3.35 -16.71 -0.79
C ILE A 55 -4.66 -17.04 -0.06
N GLU A 56 -4.86 -18.30 0.34
CA GLU A 56 -6.06 -18.73 1.04
C GLU A 56 -6.24 -18.02 2.39
N GLN A 57 -5.13 -17.74 3.09
CA GLN A 57 -5.13 -17.02 4.36
C GLN A 57 -5.21 -15.49 4.24
N HIS A 58 -5.78 -14.98 3.15
CA HIS A 58 -5.96 -13.56 2.95
C HIS A 58 -6.62 -12.87 4.17
N PRO A 59 -6.22 -11.62 4.48
CA PRO A 59 -6.85 -10.84 5.53
C PRO A 59 -8.35 -10.62 5.28
N SER A 60 -9.16 -10.73 6.33
CA SER A 60 -10.59 -10.41 6.24
C SER A 60 -10.81 -8.98 5.74
N GLY A 61 -11.68 -8.83 4.74
CA GLY A 61 -11.96 -7.55 4.08
C GLY A 61 -11.10 -7.24 2.85
N ILE A 62 -10.13 -8.10 2.52
CA ILE A 62 -9.41 -8.06 1.24
C ILE A 62 -9.93 -9.20 0.38
N ASP A 63 -10.25 -8.93 -0.88
CA ASP A 63 -10.61 -10.01 -1.80
C ASP A 63 -9.40 -10.91 -2.10
N ARG A 64 -9.63 -12.22 -2.21
CA ARG A 64 -8.61 -13.24 -2.45
C ARG A 64 -7.76 -12.95 -3.69
N GLU A 65 -8.37 -12.49 -4.78
CA GLU A 65 -7.65 -12.19 -6.03
C GLU A 65 -6.78 -10.93 -5.88
N HIS A 66 -7.28 -9.90 -5.19
CA HIS A 66 -6.48 -8.73 -4.84
C HIS A 66 -5.28 -9.10 -3.95
N TRP A 67 -5.48 -10.00 -2.98
CA TRP A 67 -4.40 -10.50 -2.14
C TRP A 67 -3.37 -11.33 -2.93
N ARG A 68 -3.83 -12.16 -3.86
CA ARG A 68 -2.92 -12.88 -4.78
C ARG A 68 -2.04 -11.92 -5.58
N TRP A 69 -2.62 -10.89 -6.20
CA TRP A 69 -1.83 -9.89 -6.95
C TRP A 69 -0.82 -9.16 -6.07
N PHE A 70 -1.20 -8.90 -4.81
CA PHE A 70 -0.32 -8.30 -3.82
C PHE A 70 0.90 -9.18 -3.52
N LEU A 71 0.69 -10.47 -3.23
CA LEU A 71 1.75 -11.43 -2.95
C LEU A 71 2.64 -11.67 -4.18
N GLU A 72 2.06 -11.80 -5.36
CA GLU A 72 2.82 -11.96 -6.61
C GLU A 72 3.73 -10.75 -6.89
N TYR A 73 3.26 -9.53 -6.61
CA TYR A 73 4.07 -8.33 -6.73
C TYR A 73 5.27 -8.36 -5.78
N HIS A 74 5.06 -8.79 -4.53
CA HIS A 74 6.13 -8.92 -3.53
C HIS A 74 7.14 -10.01 -3.92
N ALA A 75 6.69 -11.19 -4.34
CA ALA A 75 7.57 -12.26 -4.78
C ALA A 75 8.45 -11.83 -5.98
N LYS A 76 7.87 -11.13 -6.96
CA LYS A 76 8.61 -10.58 -8.11
C LYS A 76 9.61 -9.48 -7.68
N ALA A 77 9.27 -8.69 -6.67
CA ALA A 77 10.15 -7.65 -6.15
C ALA A 77 11.33 -8.23 -5.33
N GLU A 78 11.09 -9.29 -4.55
CA GLU A 78 12.12 -10.00 -3.81
C GLU A 78 13.12 -10.70 -4.75
N THR A 79 12.64 -11.26 -5.87
CA THR A 79 13.54 -11.85 -6.90
C THR A 79 14.42 -10.84 -7.64
N LYS A 80 14.27 -9.53 -7.42
CA LYS A 80 15.12 -8.48 -8.01
C LYS A 80 16.30 -8.07 -7.13
N VAL A 81 16.50 -8.72 -5.98
CA VAL A 81 17.69 -8.54 -5.14
C VAL A 81 18.61 -9.75 -5.31
N LEU A 82 19.30 -9.82 -6.45
CA LEU A 82 20.58 -10.50 -6.64
C LEU A 82 21.44 -9.69 -7.62
#